data_AF-A0A9X6YKC2-F1
#
_entry.id   AF-A0A9X6YKC2-F1
#
_cell.length_a   1.000
_cell.length_b   1.000
_cell.length_c   1.000
_cell.angle_alpha   90.00
_cell.angle_beta   90.00
_cell.angle_gamma   90.00
#
_symmetry.space_group_name_H-M   'P 1'
#
loop_
_entity.id
_entity.type
_entity.pdbx_description
1 polymer ?
#
loop_
_entity_poly.entity_id
_entity_poly.type
_entity_poly.pdbx_seq_one_letter_code
_entity_poly.pdbx_strand_id
1 'polypeptide(L)'
;MKQIINHDYLESRIQGLERVMKKEKNRRLYERYQAILLHLKGYTNIQIAKIIGRSNVTIGTYVKRYQQARIAGEKPFPFLWSTCHYMNV
;
A
#
# COMPACT_ATOMS: atom_id res chain seq x y z
N MET A 1 26.88 -7.35 -7.69
CA MET A 1 25.64 -8.16 -7.69
C MET A 1 24.69 -7.70 -6.58
N LYS A 2 23.93 -6.60 -6.77
CA LYS A 2 22.96 -6.08 -5.78
C LYS A 2 21.57 -5.76 -6.35
N GLN A 3 21.33 -6.01 -7.64
CA GLN A 3 20.09 -5.61 -8.32
C GLN A 3 19.11 -6.76 -8.58
N ILE A 4 19.58 -8.00 -8.72
CA ILE A 4 18.75 -9.15 -9.12
C ILE A 4 17.81 -9.62 -8.00
N ILE A 5 18.27 -9.61 -6.74
CA ILE A 5 17.50 -10.08 -5.56
C ILE A 5 16.24 -9.21 -5.30
N ASN A 6 16.27 -7.94 -5.73
CA ASN A 6 15.19 -7.01 -5.45
C ASN A 6 14.01 -7.13 -6.43
N HIS A 7 14.25 -7.61 -7.65
CA HIS A 7 13.23 -7.67 -8.69
C HIS A 7 12.19 -8.78 -8.38
N ASP A 8 12.65 -10.00 -8.12
CA ASP A 8 11.77 -11.15 -7.88
C ASP A 8 10.91 -11.00 -6.62
N TYR A 9 11.47 -10.34 -5.60
CA TYR A 9 10.75 -10.04 -4.36
C TYR A 9 9.70 -8.93 -4.55
N LEU A 10 9.99 -7.93 -5.39
CA LEU A 10 9.02 -6.88 -5.71
C LEU A 10 7.83 -7.45 -6.50
N GLU A 11 8.11 -8.26 -7.52
CA GLU A 11 7.09 -8.92 -8.35
C GLU A 11 6.19 -9.83 -7.52
N SER A 12 6.78 -10.65 -6.64
CA SER A 12 6.01 -11.50 -5.72
C SER A 12 5.05 -10.70 -4.85
N ARG A 13 5.44 -9.47 -4.47
CA ARG A 13 4.66 -8.60 -3.60
C ARG A 13 3.55 -7.86 -4.36
N ILE A 14 3.83 -7.44 -5.59
CA ILE A 14 2.84 -6.92 -6.53
C ILE A 14 1.76 -7.98 -6.76
N GLN A 15 2.16 -9.21 -7.08
CA GLN A 15 1.22 -10.32 -7.26
C GLN A 15 0.41 -10.64 -5.99
N GLY A 16 1.04 -10.60 -4.82
CA GLY A 16 0.36 -10.78 -3.54
C GLY A 16 -0.72 -9.72 -3.31
N LEU A 17 -0.40 -8.45 -3.53
CA LEU A 17 -1.35 -7.35 -3.42
C LEU A 17 -2.49 -7.47 -4.43
N GLU A 18 -2.20 -7.82 -5.69
CA GLU A 18 -3.23 -8.01 -6.72
C GLU A 18 -4.21 -9.13 -6.36
N ARG A 19 -3.73 -10.23 -5.74
CA ARG A 19 -4.62 -11.30 -5.25
C ARG A 19 -5.51 -10.84 -4.10
N VAL A 20 -4.98 -10.06 -3.16
CA VAL A 20 -5.77 -9.51 -2.05
C VAL A 20 -6.81 -8.54 -2.59
N MET A 21 -6.41 -7.61 -3.47
CA MET A 21 -7.31 -6.64 -4.09
C MET A 21 -8.48 -7.30 -4.83
N LYS A 22 -8.24 -8.41 -5.54
CA LYS A 22 -9.31 -9.16 -6.24
C LYS A 22 -10.36 -9.75 -5.28
N LYS A 23 -9.99 -10.05 -4.04
CA LYS A 23 -10.88 -10.63 -3.02
C LYS A 23 -11.50 -9.57 -2.11
N GLU A 24 -10.88 -8.40 -2.02
CA GLU A 24 -11.28 -7.33 -1.12
C GLU A 24 -12.55 -6.65 -1.62
N LYS A 25 -13.61 -6.69 -0.80
CA LYS A 25 -14.90 -6.05 -1.11
C LYS A 25 -14.99 -4.66 -0.50
N ASN A 26 -14.15 -4.33 0.49
CA ASN A 26 -14.17 -3.04 1.13
C ASN A 26 -13.47 -1.99 0.25
N ARG A 27 -14.25 -1.03 -0.26
CA ARG A 27 -13.75 0.07 -1.09
C ARG A 27 -12.58 0.82 -0.47
N ARG A 28 -12.62 1.10 0.84
CA ARG A 28 -11.54 1.86 1.52
C ARG A 28 -10.24 1.07 1.59
N LEU A 29 -10.33 -0.26 1.77
CA LEU A 29 -9.16 -1.14 1.75
C LEU A 29 -8.64 -1.29 0.31
N TYR A 30 -9.53 -1.44 -0.66
CA TYR A 30 -9.17 -1.50 -2.07
C TYR A 30 -8.38 -0.25 -2.51
N GLU A 31 -8.86 0.96 -2.20
CA GLU A 31 -8.16 2.22 -2.52
C GLU A 31 -6.78 2.29 -1.86
N ARG A 32 -6.63 1.79 -0.63
CA ARG A 32 -5.33 1.75 0.04
C ARG A 32 -4.38 0.77 -0.62
N TYR A 33 -4.86 -0.44 -0.93
CA TYR A 33 -4.04 -1.44 -1.61
C TYR A 33 -3.62 -0.97 -3.00
N GLN A 34 -4.52 -0.29 -3.72
CA GLN A 34 -4.22 0.35 -4.98
C GLN A 34 -3.13 1.42 -4.85
N ALA A 35 -3.17 2.25 -3.79
CA ALA A 35 -2.13 3.25 -3.55
C ALA A 35 -0.76 2.61 -3.32
N ILE A 36 -0.70 1.53 -2.53
CA ILE A 36 0.55 0.80 -2.25
C ILE A 36 1.05 0.11 -3.53
N LEU A 37 0.17 -0.52 -4.30
CA LEU A 37 0.49 -1.18 -5.56
C LEU A 37 1.12 -0.19 -6.55
N LEU A 38 0.52 1.00 -6.71
CA LEU A 38 1.07 2.04 -7.58
C LEU A 38 2.42 2.57 -7.05
N HIS A 39 2.57 2.72 -5.73
CA HIS A 39 3.86 3.10 -5.15
C HIS A 39 4.95 2.06 -5.45
N LEU A 40 4.63 0.76 -5.36
CA LEU A 40 5.56 -0.33 -5.71
C LEU A 40 5.88 -0.37 -7.21
N LYS A 41 4.95 0.03 -8.08
CA LYS A 41 5.16 0.19 -9.52
C LYS A 41 5.97 1.45 -9.88
N GLY A 42 6.39 2.25 -8.90
CA GLY A 42 7.26 3.42 -9.09
C GLY A 42 6.54 4.75 -9.26
N TYR A 43 5.22 4.81 -9.08
CA TYR A 43 4.49 6.08 -9.14
C TYR A 43 4.79 6.96 -7.91
N THR A 44 4.85 8.27 -8.14
CA THR A 44 5.00 9.25 -7.06
C THR A 44 3.69 9.44 -6.29
N ASN A 45 3.77 9.84 -5.02
CA ASN A 45 2.57 10.06 -4.19
C ASN A 45 1.60 11.08 -4.81
N ILE A 46 2.11 12.09 -5.51
CA ILE A 46 1.31 13.10 -6.22
C ILE A 46 0.54 12.47 -7.39
N GLN A 47 1.20 11.61 -8.18
CA GLN A 47 0.53 10.91 -9.29
C GLN A 47 -0.53 9.94 -8.76
N ILE A 48 -0.22 9.20 -7.70
CA ILE A 48 -1.14 8.27 -7.05
C ILE A 48 -2.36 9.01 -6.49
N ALA A 49 -2.13 10.15 -5.84
CA ALA A 49 -3.18 11.02 -5.32
C ALA A 49 -4.15 11.45 -6.43
N LYS A 50 -3.63 11.83 -7.61
CA LYS A 50 -4.45 12.16 -8.79
C LYS A 50 -5.22 10.96 -9.33
N ILE A 51 -4.60 9.77 -9.39
CA ILE A 51 -5.24 8.55 -9.91
C ILE A 51 -6.38 8.09 -9.00
N ILE A 52 -6.19 8.12 -7.68
CA ILE A 52 -7.16 7.59 -6.70
C ILE A 52 -8.17 8.68 -6.26
N GLY A 53 -7.89 9.95 -6.51
CA GLY A 53 -8.73 11.07 -6.07
C GLY A 53 -8.62 11.33 -4.57
N ARG A 54 -7.42 11.18 -3.99
CA ARG A 54 -7.13 11.42 -2.57
C ARG A 54 -6.05 12.48 -2.40
N SER A 55 -5.90 13.01 -1.19
CA SER A 55 -4.83 13.96 -0.90
C SER A 55 -3.45 13.28 -0.92
N ASN A 56 -2.42 14.01 -1.33
CA ASN A 56 -1.02 13.54 -1.28
C ASN A 56 -0.61 13.12 0.14
N VAL A 57 -1.08 13.83 1.18
CA VAL A 57 -0.81 13.52 2.59
C VAL A 57 -1.40 12.16 2.98
N THR A 58 -2.62 11.87 2.54
CA THR A 58 -3.28 10.58 2.78
C THR A 58 -2.50 9.44 2.12
N ILE A 59 -2.08 9.62 0.86
CA ILE A 59 -1.26 8.62 0.15
C ILE A 59 0.08 8.41 0.85
N GLY A 60 0.75 9.48 1.26
CA GLY A 60 2.00 9.41 2.03
C GLY A 60 1.82 8.62 3.33
N THR A 61 0.68 8.79 4.02
CA THR A 61 0.36 8.02 5.23
C THR A 61 0.19 6.53 4.94
N TYR A 62 -0.48 6.17 3.83
CA TYR A 62 -0.63 4.77 3.43
C TYR A 62 0.72 4.11 3.15
N VAL A 63 1.57 4.78 2.37
CA VAL A 63 2.92 4.30 2.03
C VAL A 63 3.81 4.20 3.27
N LYS A 64 3.80 5.22 4.14
CA LYS A 64 4.60 5.22 5.38
C LYS A 64 4.22 4.06 6.29
N ARG A 65 2.93 3.84 6.53
CA ARG A 65 2.45 2.72 7.36
C ARG A 65 2.83 1.37 6.76
N TYR A 66 2.76 1.23 5.44
CA TYR A 66 3.22 0.03 4.74
C TYR A 66 4.72 -0.22 4.93
N GLN A 67 5.55 0.81 4.80
CA GLN A 67 7.00 0.71 5.01
C GLN A 67 7.34 0.37 6.46
N GLN A 68 6.63 0.95 7.44
CA GLN A 68 6.80 0.65 8.87
C GLN A 68 6.47 -0.82 9.18
N ALA A 69 5.33 -1.32 8.71
CA ALA A 69 4.96 -2.73 8.88
C ALA A 69 6.02 -3.68 8.27
N ARG A 70 6.59 -3.29 7.12
CA ARG A 70 7.68 -4.05 6.48
C ARG A 70 8.93 -4.12 7.36
N ILE A 71 9.32 -3.02 8.00
CA ILE A 71 10.50 -2.97 8.88
C ILE A 71 10.28 -3.80 10.14
N ALA A 72 9.06 -3.77 10.68
CA ALA A 72 8.67 -4.55 11.86
C ALA A 72 8.58 -6.07 11.59
N GLY A 73 8.75 -6.52 10.34
CA GLY A 73 8.55 -7.93 9.97
C GLY A 73 7.09 -8.37 10.05
N GLU A 74 6.16 -7.43 10.21
CA GLU A 74 4.74 -7.71 10.27
C GLU A 74 4.19 -7.94 8.86
N LYS A 75 3.21 -8.84 8.74
CA LYS A 75 2.49 -9.02 7.48
C LYS A 75 1.82 -7.68 7.12
N PRO A 76 2.15 -7.05 5.97
CA PRO A 76 1.56 -5.77 5.64
C PRO A 76 0.07 -5.95 5.32
N PHE A 77 -0.78 -5.58 6.29
CA PHE A 77 -2.24 -5.34 6.20
C PHE A 77 -3.12 -6.41 5.51
N PRO A 78 -4.12 -6.95 6.24
CA PRO A 78 -5.31 -6.15 6.59
C PRO A 78 -5.57 -5.92 8.09
N PHE A 79 -4.77 -6.48 9.00
CA PHE A 79 -5.26 -6.79 10.36
C PHE A 79 -5.29 -5.67 11.42
N LEU A 80 -4.80 -4.45 11.15
CA LEU A 80 -4.62 -3.45 12.22
C LEU A 80 -5.55 -2.22 12.16
N TRP A 81 -6.59 -2.18 11.31
CA TRP A 81 -7.47 -0.99 11.23
C TRP A 81 -8.91 -1.21 11.69
N SER A 82 -9.23 -2.33 12.36
CA SER A 82 -10.48 -2.39 13.14
C SER A 82 -10.47 -1.46 14.37
N THR A 83 -9.34 -0.80 14.70
CA THR A 83 -9.22 0.07 15.88
C THR A 83 -8.83 1.53 15.61
N CYS A 84 -8.76 1.99 14.36
CA CYS A 84 -8.70 3.45 14.10
C CYS A 84 -10.11 4.03 14.07
N HIS A 85 -10.72 4.10 15.26
CA HIS A 85 -11.70 5.13 15.57
C HIS A 85 -11.11 6.49 15.16
N TYR A 86 -11.90 7.28 14.43
CA TYR A 86 -11.75 8.72 14.22
C TYR A 86 -10.40 9.35 14.64
N MET A 87 -9.57 9.69 13.65
CA MET A 87 -8.79 10.92 13.76
C MET A 87 -9.24 11.83 12.62
N ASN A 88 -10.37 12.50 12.89
CA ASN A 88 -10.61 13.85 12.41
C ASN A 88 -9.64 14.74 13.19
N VAL A 89 -8.57 15.21 12.54
CA VAL A 89 -8.09 16.60 12.59
C VAL A 89 -7.41 16.86 11.24
#